data_AF-A0A4Q6GW07-F1
#
_entry.id   AF-A0A4Q6GW07-F1
#
_cell.length_a   1.000
_cell.length_b   1.000
_cell.length_c   1.000
_cell.angle_alpha   90.00
_cell.angle_beta   90.00
_cell.angle_gamma   90.00
#
_symmetry.space_group_name_H-M   'P 1'
#
loop_
_entity.id
_entity.type
_entity.pdbx_description
1 polymer ?
#
loop_
_entity_poly.entity_id
_entity_poly.type
_entity_poly.pdbx_seq_one_letter_code
_entity_poly.pdbx_strand_id
1 'polypeptide(L)' 'MLDRSTLDQHGKLMSTSSNPNHRKFIGLGMCFGVAIGCGIGVAIGNLAMGIGPGIGIGIGFGALLSKWRR' A
#
# COMPACT_ATOMS: atom_id res chain seq x y z
N MET A 1 19.70 1.68 -37.02
CA MET A 1 19.73 2.65 -35.90
C MET A 1 18.57 2.32 -34.98
N LEU A 2 18.81 1.55 -33.91
CA LEU A 2 17.82 1.31 -32.88
C LEU A 2 17.91 2.47 -31.87
N ASP A 3 16.77 3.14 -31.68
CA ASP A 3 16.58 4.34 -30.87
C ASP A 3 16.81 4.03 -29.38
N ARG A 4 18.00 4.36 -28.86
CA ARG A 4 18.37 4.12 -27.44
C ARG A 4 17.45 4.85 -26.45
N SER A 5 16.69 5.85 -26.89
CA SER A 5 15.67 6.56 -26.10
C SER A 5 14.55 5.65 -25.61
N THR A 6 14.18 4.61 -26.36
CA THR A 6 13.12 3.65 -25.97
C THR A 6 13.57 2.66 -24.89
N LEU A 7 14.86 2.32 -24.82
CA LEU A 7 15.44 1.45 -23.78
C LEU A 7 15.56 2.18 -22.42
N ASP A 8 15.89 3.47 -22.44
CA ASP A 8 16.00 4.30 -21.23
C ASP A 8 14.64 4.52 -20.55
N GLN A 9 13.57 4.67 -21.35
CA GLN A 9 12.21 4.83 -20.83
C GLN A 9 11.69 3.57 -20.14
N HIS A 10 12.10 2.37 -20.59
CA HIS A 10 11.69 1.12 -19.95
C HIS A 10 12.34 0.93 -18.57
N GLY A 11 13.57 1.40 -18.37
CA GLY A 11 14.23 1.38 -17.06
C GLY A 11 13.62 2.36 -16.05
N LYS A 12 13.14 3.52 -16.52
CA LYS A 12 12.58 4.58 -15.67
C LYS A 12 11.16 4.29 -15.16
N LEU A 13 10.41 3.42 -15.84
CA LEU A 13 9.12 2.92 -15.35
C LEU A 13 9.29 1.91 -14.19
N MET A 14 10.49 1.33 -14.02
CA MET A 14 10.78 0.37 -12.94
C MET A 14 11.29 1.03 -11.65
N SER A 15 11.70 2.30 -11.68
CA SER A 15 11.91 3.08 -10.46
C SER A 15 10.62 3.78 -10.08
N THR A 16 9.76 3.07 -9.33
CA THR A 16 8.64 3.68 -8.62
C THR A 16 9.16 4.85 -7.80
N SER A 17 8.87 6.06 -8.27
CA SER A 17 9.08 7.31 -7.54
C SER A 17 8.12 7.36 -6.35
N SER A 18 8.53 6.71 -5.27
CA SER A 18 7.86 6.79 -3.97
C SER A 18 8.59 7.83 -3.14
N ASN A 19 8.11 9.08 -3.20
CA ASN A 19 8.53 10.15 -2.29
C ASN A 19 8.41 9.65 -0.83
N PRO A 20 9.53 9.40 -0.13
CA PRO A 20 9.53 8.60 1.09
C PRO A 20 8.98 9.35 2.31
N ASN A 21 8.76 10.67 2.24
CA ASN A 21 8.45 11.47 3.43
C ASN A 21 6.96 11.74 3.65
N HIS A 22 6.10 11.53 2.64
CA HIS A 22 4.64 11.70 2.78
C HIS A 22 3.86 10.38 2.68
N ARG A 23 4.43 9.34 2.06
CA ARG A 23 3.77 8.04 1.89
C ARG A 23 3.98 7.04 3.04
N LYS A 24 4.91 7.32 3.96
CA LYS A 24 5.22 6.43 5.11
C LYS A 24 3.98 6.08 5.93
N PHE A 25 3.08 7.04 6.17
CA PHE A 25 1.92 6.81 7.03
C PHE A 25 0.85 5.91 6.38
N ILE A 26 0.65 6.01 5.06
CA ILE A 26 -0.28 5.13 4.34
C ILE A 26 0.29 3.72 4.22
N GLY A 27 1.58 3.58 3.90
CA GLY A 27 2.24 2.27 3.84
C GLY A 27 2.22 1.52 5.18
N LEU A 28 2.43 2.24 6.30
CA LEU A 28 2.38 1.64 7.63
C LEU A 28 0.96 1.19 8.02
N GLY A 29 -0.06 2.02 7.73
CA GLY A 29 -1.46 1.66 7.97
C GLY A 29 -1.91 0.44 7.17
N MET A 30 -1.44 0.32 5.92
CA MET A 30 -1.71 -0.84 5.06
C MET A 30 -1.07 -2.12 5.61
N CYS A 31 0.19 -2.06 6.05
CA CYS A 31 0.89 -3.21 6.63
C CYS A 31 0.18 -3.75 7.88
N PHE A 32 -0.18 -2.87 8.82
CA PHE A 32 -0.92 -3.24 10.02
C PHE A 32 -2.34 -3.74 9.73
N GLY A 33 -3.08 -3.06 8.85
CA GLY A 33 -4.43 -3.45 8.47
C GLY A 33 -4.49 -4.81 7.78
N VAL A 34 -3.53 -5.11 6.90
CA VAL A 34 -3.42 -6.42 6.23
C VAL A 34 -2.97 -7.50 7.20
N ALA A 35 -1.98 -7.24 8.06
CA ALA A 35 -1.51 -8.24 9.03
C ALA A 35 -2.64 -8.66 10.00
N ILE A 36 -3.38 -7.69 10.55
CA ILE A 36 -4.50 -7.95 11.45
C ILE A 36 -5.69 -8.56 10.70
N GLY A 37 -6.05 -8.01 9.53
CA GLY A 37 -7.17 -8.50 8.72
C GLY A 37 -6.96 -9.92 8.21
N CYS A 38 -5.73 -10.29 7.80
CA CYS A 38 -5.38 -11.66 7.44
C CYS A 38 -5.43 -12.58 8.66
N GLY A 39 -4.91 -12.17 9.83
CA GLY A 39 -4.99 -12.98 11.05
C GLY A 39 -6.43 -13.31 11.45
N ILE A 40 -7.32 -12.31 11.39
CA ILE A 40 -8.75 -12.47 11.69
C ILE A 40 -9.46 -13.29 10.61
N GLY A 41 -9.17 -13.04 9.33
CA GLY A 41 -9.75 -13.78 8.21
C GLY A 41 -9.36 -15.27 8.19
N VAL A 42 -8.13 -15.58 8.58
CA VAL A 42 -7.66 -16.97 8.76
C VAL A 42 -8.39 -17.63 9.92
N ALA A 43 -8.57 -16.94 11.06
CA ALA A 43 -9.25 -17.48 12.23
C ALA A 43 -10.73 -17.80 11.98
N ILE A 44 -11.40 -17.03 11.13
CA ILE A 44 -12.81 -17.22 10.75
C ILE A 44 -12.94 -18.28 9.62
N GLY A 45 -11.83 -18.68 8.99
CA GLY A 45 -11.83 -19.57 7.83
C GLY A 45 -12.33 -18.90 6.55
N ASN A 46 -12.47 -17.57 6.55
CA ASN A 46 -12.93 -16.79 5.41
C ASN A 46 -12.10 -15.52 5.24
N LEU A 47 -11.03 -15.66 4.43
CA LEU A 47 -10.07 -14.60 4.14
C LEU A 47 -10.72 -13.36 3.53
N ALA A 48 -11.76 -13.52 2.70
CA ALA A 48 -12.45 -12.40 2.07
C ALA A 48 -13.11 -11.48 3.12
N MET A 49 -13.67 -12.08 4.18
CA MET A 49 -14.29 -11.37 5.30
C MET A 49 -13.26 -10.65 6.18
N GLY A 50 -12.00 -11.11 6.22
CA GLY A 50 -10.92 -10.44 6.97
C GLY A 50 -10.17 -9.37 6.18
N ILE A 51 -9.89 -9.62 4.89
CA ILE A 51 -9.10 -8.73 4.03
C ILE A 51 -9.91 -7.48 3.66
N GLY A 52 -11.21 -7.60 3.39
CA GLY A 52 -12.08 -6.45 3.06
C GLY A 52 -12.05 -5.35 4.12
N PRO A 53 -12.47 -5.63 5.37
CA PRO A 53 -12.39 -4.67 6.46
C PRO A 53 -10.95 -4.38 6.88
N GLY A 54 -10.03 -5.34 6.81
CA GLY A 54 -8.62 -5.13 7.15
C GLY A 54 -7.93 -4.07 6.27
N ILE A 55 -8.13 -4.13 4.96
CA ILE A 55 -7.63 -3.11 4.02
C ILE A 55 -8.38 -1.79 4.18
N GLY A 56 -9.72 -1.83 4.32
CA GLY A 56 -10.54 -0.63 4.50
C GLY A 56 -10.16 0.16 5.76
N ILE A 57 -9.97 -0.54 6.88
CA ILE A 57 -9.51 0.05 8.15
C ILE A 57 -8.05 0.47 8.03
N GLY A 58 -7.16 -0.36 7.48
CA GLY A 58 -5.74 -0.01 7.33
C GLY A 58 -5.48 1.25 6.52
N ILE A 59 -6.17 1.39 5.37
CA ILE A 59 -6.09 2.58 4.52
C ILE A 59 -6.81 3.76 5.18
N GLY A 60 -8.03 3.54 5.70
CA GLY A 60 -8.82 4.59 6.35
C GLY A 60 -8.10 5.20 7.55
N PHE A 61 -7.49 4.36 8.39
CA PHE A 61 -6.74 4.78 9.57
C PHE A 61 -5.41 5.43 9.19
N GLY A 62 -4.69 4.89 8.20
CA GLY A 62 -3.45 5.51 7.68
C GLY A 62 -3.70 6.88 7.03
N ALA A 63 -4.80 7.02 6.28
CA ALA A 63 -5.21 8.29 5.67
C ALA A 63 -5.74 9.29 6.71
N LEU A 64 -6.51 8.83 7.69
CA LEU A 64 -7.03 9.66 8.78
C LEU A 64 -5.89 10.18 9.68
N LEU A 65 -4.93 9.33 10.04
CA LEU A 65 -3.76 9.72 10.82
C LEU A 65 -2.85 10.69 10.04
N SER A 66 -2.79 10.54 8.71
CA SER A 66 -2.11 11.50 7.84
C SER A 66 -2.87 12.84 7.73
N LYS A 67 -4.20 12.83 7.86
CA LYS A 67 -5.05 14.02 7.84
C LYS A 67 -5.02 14.78 9.18
N TRP A 68 -4.90 14.07 10.30
CA TRP A 68 -4.83 14.66 11.65
C TRP A 68 -3.46 15.28 11.98
N ARG A 69 -2.43 15.00 11.16
CA ARG A 69 -1.10 15.64 11.24
C ARG A 69 -0.99 16.90 10.36
N ARG A 70 -2.10 17.61 10.15
CA ARG A 70 -2.14 18.99 9.66
C ARG A 70 -2.94 19.82 10.65
#